data_AF-A0A1M5VUF9-F1
#
_entry.id   AF-A0A1M5VUF9-F1
#
_cell.length_a   1.000
_cell.length_b   1.000
_cell.length_c   1.000
_cell.angle_alpha   90.00
_cell.angle_beta   90.00
_cell.angle_gamma   90.00
#
_symmetry.space_group_name_H-M   'P 1'
#
loop_
_entity.id
_entity.type
_entity.pdbx_description
1 polymer ?
#
loop_
_entity_poly.entity_id
_entity_poly.type
_entity_poly.pdbx_seq_one_letter_code
_entity_poly.pdbx_strand_id
1 'polypeptide(L)'
;MFEKFFSKQRDKKENILPHNIRGRNIHSNVIPTVCNLRNMLEKLVKVKGDCSKLKQWEQRSYKAYRIEDINSKIVCSPKSHWKSIIRNHILDRKLSDFGASCIDIYLVGYVSETYGVGKSKFLDYVKENKISDKDNSGKAIWQVGKADGVYLGILNEDGTIKDWDFIKEWVQIN
;
A
#
# COMPACT_ATOMS: atom_id res chain seq x y z
N MET A 1 -31.03 -25.85 -33.28
CA MET A 1 -29.58 -25.75 -33.05
C MET A 1 -29.32 -24.42 -32.36
N PHE A 2 -29.35 -24.40 -31.02
CA PHE A 2 -29.03 -23.21 -30.23
C PHE A 2 -28.08 -23.66 -29.11
N GLU A 3 -26.85 -23.20 -29.21
CA GLU A 3 -25.77 -23.48 -28.28
C GLU A 3 -26.08 -22.86 -26.91
N LYS A 4 -25.97 -23.69 -25.87
CA LYS A 4 -26.04 -23.26 -24.48
C LYS A 4 -24.77 -22.45 -24.15
N PHE A 5 -24.93 -21.15 -23.95
CA PHE A 5 -23.94 -20.33 -23.27
C PHE A 5 -23.79 -20.82 -21.81
N PHE A 6 -22.76 -21.61 -21.55
CA PHE A 6 -22.28 -21.86 -20.19
C PHE A 6 -21.61 -20.59 -19.67
N SER A 7 -22.38 -19.75 -18.99
CA SER A 7 -21.84 -18.75 -18.07
C SER A 7 -21.21 -19.52 -16.90
N LYS A 8 -19.88 -19.67 -16.95
CA LYS A 8 -19.08 -20.17 -15.83
C LYS A 8 -19.11 -19.08 -14.75
N GLN A 9 -20.12 -19.12 -13.88
CA GLN A 9 -20.10 -18.34 -12.64
C GLN A 9 -18.82 -18.74 -11.89
N ARG A 10 -17.84 -17.83 -11.85
CA ARG A 10 -16.70 -17.97 -10.96
C ARG A 10 -17.25 -17.79 -9.56
N ASP A 11 -17.19 -18.86 -8.77
CA ASP A 11 -17.33 -18.78 -7.32
C ASP A 11 -16.39 -17.70 -6.78
N LYS A 12 -16.96 -16.53 -6.51
CA LYS A 12 -16.27 -15.43 -5.86
C LYS A 12 -16.16 -15.84 -4.40
N LYS A 13 -15.13 -16.63 -4.07
CA LYS A 13 -14.71 -16.83 -2.68
C LYS A 13 -14.46 -15.43 -2.13
N GLU A 14 -15.38 -14.93 -1.31
CA GLU A 14 -15.23 -13.66 -0.62
C GLU A 14 -14.00 -13.78 0.28
N ASN A 15 -12.85 -13.33 -0.22
CA ASN A 15 -11.68 -13.14 0.62
C ASN A 15 -12.03 -11.97 1.56
N ILE A 16 -12.55 -12.30 2.74
CA ILE A 16 -12.88 -11.30 3.76
C ILE A 16 -11.57 -10.69 4.23
N LEU A 17 -11.29 -9.45 3.80
CA LEU A 17 -10.14 -8.70 4.26
C LEU A 17 -10.42 -8.20 5.69
N PRO A 18 -9.50 -8.40 6.65
CA PRO A 18 -9.70 -7.97 8.02
C PRO A 18 -9.38 -6.48 8.17
N HIS A 19 -10.13 -5.81 9.06
CA HIS A 19 -9.86 -4.42 9.46
C HIS A 19 -8.75 -4.31 10.52
N ASN A 20 -8.40 -5.41 11.19
CA ASN A 20 -7.24 -5.52 12.06
C ASN A 20 -6.23 -6.46 11.43
N ILE A 21 -5.06 -5.93 11.11
CA ILE A 21 -3.98 -6.72 10.54
C ILE A 21 -2.85 -6.78 11.56
N ARG A 22 -2.56 -7.99 12.05
CA ARG A 22 -1.42 -8.27 12.94
C ARG A 22 -1.32 -7.31 14.13
N GLY A 23 -2.47 -6.96 14.73
CA GLY A 23 -2.58 -6.10 15.91
C GLY A 23 -2.74 -4.60 15.61
N ARG A 24 -2.75 -4.18 14.34
CA ARG A 24 -2.96 -2.80 13.92
C ARG A 24 -4.32 -2.63 13.25
N ASN A 25 -5.11 -1.67 13.75
CA ASN A 25 -6.34 -1.24 13.10
C ASN A 25 -6.00 -0.32 11.90
N ILE A 26 -6.56 -0.62 10.72
CA ILE A 26 -6.32 0.13 9.48
C ILE A 26 -6.84 1.58 9.51
N HIS A 27 -7.68 1.93 10.49
CA HIS A 27 -8.23 3.26 10.72
C HIS A 27 -7.35 4.11 11.66
N SER A 28 -6.33 3.52 12.28
CA SER A 28 -5.48 4.18 13.27
C SER A 28 -4.18 4.74 12.67
N ASN A 29 -3.76 5.92 13.14
CA ASN A 29 -2.49 6.57 12.78
C ASN A 29 -2.31 6.84 11.28
N VAL A 30 -3.39 7.24 10.60
CA VAL A 30 -3.34 7.58 9.19
C VAL A 30 -2.86 9.02 9.02
N ILE A 31 -1.61 9.19 8.58
CA ILE A 31 -0.98 10.52 8.44
C ILE A 31 -0.94 10.88 6.95
N PRO A 32 -1.55 11.99 6.52
CA PRO A 32 -1.47 12.43 5.14
C PRO A 32 -0.01 12.78 4.78
N THR A 33 0.55 11.98 3.89
CA THR A 33 1.84 12.27 3.25
C THR A 33 1.60 12.44 1.75
N VAL A 34 2.38 13.31 1.11
CA VAL A 34 2.28 13.57 -0.35
C VAL A 34 3.46 12.99 -1.13
N CYS A 35 4.42 12.36 -0.43
CA CYS A 35 5.59 11.75 -1.04
C CYS A 35 5.40 10.24 -1.15
N ASN A 36 5.42 9.73 -2.37
CA ASN A 36 5.33 8.31 -2.66
C ASN A 36 6.72 7.64 -2.54
N LEU A 37 6.70 6.33 -2.28
CA LEU A 37 7.86 5.47 -2.07
C LEU A 37 8.87 5.57 -3.23
N ARG A 38 8.40 5.54 -4.48
CA ARG A 38 9.27 5.60 -5.65
C ARG A 38 10.14 6.85 -5.67
N ASN A 39 9.54 8.02 -5.46
CA ASN A 39 10.25 9.30 -5.50
C ASN A 39 11.29 9.39 -4.38
N MET A 40 10.94 8.91 -3.18
CA MET A 40 11.88 8.86 -2.06
C MET A 40 13.07 7.94 -2.36
N LEU A 41 12.86 6.75 -2.93
CA LEU A 41 13.95 5.83 -3.30
C LEU A 41 14.87 6.41 -4.38
N GLU A 42 14.28 7.02 -5.42
CA GLU A 42 15.05 7.66 -6.49
C GLU A 42 15.93 8.79 -5.93
N LYS A 43 15.41 9.54 -4.95
CA LYS A 43 16.20 10.59 -4.28
C LYS A 43 17.27 9.99 -3.37
N LEU A 44 16.95 8.97 -2.59
CA LEU A 44 17.89 8.27 -1.70
C LEU A 44 19.11 7.76 -2.45
N VAL A 45 18.91 7.12 -3.60
CA VAL A 45 20.02 6.62 -4.43
C VAL A 45 20.84 7.76 -5.03
N LYS A 46 20.20 8.85 -5.48
CA LYS A 46 20.92 10.06 -5.95
C LYS A 46 21.82 10.66 -4.87
N VAL A 47 21.42 10.59 -3.60
CA VAL A 47 22.22 11.07 -2.46
C VAL A 47 23.08 9.97 -1.82
N LYS A 48 23.27 8.84 -2.52
CA LYS A 48 24.12 7.71 -2.10
C LYS A 48 23.75 7.13 -0.73
N GLY A 49 22.46 7.07 -0.40
CA GLY A 49 21.96 6.51 0.85
C GLY A 49 21.97 7.48 2.04
N ASP A 50 22.45 8.71 1.86
CA ASP A 50 22.50 9.71 2.93
C ASP A 50 21.10 10.28 3.21
N CYS A 51 20.41 9.71 4.20
CA CYS A 51 19.05 10.11 4.55
C CYS A 51 18.93 11.55 5.08
N SER A 52 20.04 12.15 5.57
CA SER A 52 20.04 13.54 6.03
C SER A 52 19.80 14.54 4.90
N LYS A 53 20.08 14.13 3.64
CA LYS A 53 19.86 14.93 2.42
C LYS A 53 18.46 14.79 1.84
N LEU A 54 17.60 13.98 2.46
CA LEU A 54 16.18 13.90 2.12
C LEU A 54 15.41 15.07 2.72
N LYS A 55 14.43 15.58 1.98
CA LYS A 55 13.48 16.58 2.49
C LYS A 55 12.59 15.96 3.57
N GLN A 56 12.01 16.80 4.43
CA GLN A 56 11.21 16.34 5.56
C GLN A 56 10.10 15.33 5.18
N TRP A 57 9.41 15.53 4.05
CA TRP A 57 8.37 14.60 3.58
C TRP A 57 8.93 13.29 3.00
N GLU A 58 10.11 13.32 2.38
CA GLU A 58 10.82 12.12 1.93
C GLU A 58 11.29 11.31 3.14
N GLN A 59 11.78 11.97 4.19
CA GLN A 59 12.15 11.31 5.45
C GLN A 59 10.95 10.63 6.13
N ARG A 60 9.73 11.19 6.00
CA ARG A 60 8.52 10.52 6.50
C ARG A 60 8.25 9.21 5.76
N SER A 61 8.36 9.21 4.43
CA SER A 61 8.23 7.98 3.62
C SER A 61 9.35 6.99 3.95
N TYR A 62 10.60 7.46 4.04
CA TYR A 62 11.76 6.65 4.44
C TYR A 62 11.52 5.92 5.76
N LYS A 63 11.04 6.63 6.80
CA LYS A 63 10.71 6.04 8.10
C LYS A 63 9.49 5.11 8.03
N ALA A 64 8.47 5.48 7.25
CA ALA A 64 7.26 4.67 7.13
C ALA A 64 7.53 3.28 6.55
N TYR A 65 8.54 3.15 5.71
CA TYR A 65 8.97 1.87 5.14
C TYR A 65 10.21 1.28 5.81
N ARG A 66 10.69 1.88 6.93
CA ARG A 66 11.92 1.48 7.63
C ARG A 66 13.12 1.26 6.71
N ILE A 67 13.30 2.19 5.77
CA ILE A 67 14.29 2.05 4.71
C ILE A 67 15.70 2.01 5.28
N GLU A 68 15.96 2.53 6.49
CA GLU A 68 17.24 2.35 7.18
C GLU A 68 17.71 0.91 7.22
N ASP A 69 16.79 -0.04 7.40
CA ASP A 69 17.10 -1.45 7.55
C ASP A 69 17.50 -2.12 6.22
N ILE A 70 17.17 -1.49 5.10
CA ILE A 70 17.43 -1.99 3.74
C ILE A 70 18.17 -0.99 2.86
N ASN A 71 18.71 0.09 3.43
CA ASN A 71 19.27 1.22 2.70
C ASN A 71 20.43 0.78 1.78
N SER A 72 21.39 0.03 2.33
CA SER A 72 22.52 -0.51 1.56
C SER A 72 22.05 -1.42 0.42
N LYS A 73 21.06 -2.29 0.67
CA LYS A 73 20.48 -3.16 -0.35
C LYS A 73 19.86 -2.34 -1.49
N ILE A 74 19.12 -1.28 -1.18
CA ILE A 74 18.51 -0.40 -2.19
C ILE A 74 19.58 0.35 -3.00
N VAL A 75 20.54 0.99 -2.32
CA VAL A 75 21.57 1.84 -2.96
C VAL A 75 22.50 1.03 -3.86
N CYS A 76 22.82 -0.20 -3.45
CA CYS A 76 23.72 -1.08 -4.22
C CYS A 76 23.00 -1.93 -5.27
N SER A 77 21.67 -1.91 -5.33
CA SER A 77 20.90 -2.73 -6.28
C SER A 77 20.43 -1.95 -7.50
N PRO A 78 20.37 -2.60 -8.68
CA PRO A 78 19.66 -2.06 -9.82
C PRO A 78 18.21 -1.70 -9.47
N LYS A 79 17.70 -0.64 -10.10
CA LYS A 79 16.32 -0.17 -9.89
C LYS A 79 15.25 -1.24 -10.13
N SER A 80 15.52 -2.20 -11.02
CA SER A 80 14.64 -3.35 -11.29
C SER A 80 14.41 -4.23 -10.05
N HIS A 81 15.34 -4.26 -9.10
CA HIS A 81 15.25 -5.11 -7.89
C HIS A 81 14.59 -4.40 -6.70
N TRP A 82 14.41 -3.08 -6.74
CA TRP A 82 13.88 -2.35 -5.57
C TRP A 82 12.50 -2.86 -5.14
N LYS A 83 11.64 -3.19 -6.10
CA LYS A 83 10.30 -3.70 -5.82
C LYS A 83 10.33 -4.99 -5.01
N SER A 84 11.14 -5.97 -5.43
CA SER A 84 11.24 -7.26 -4.73
C SER A 84 11.88 -7.08 -3.35
N ILE A 85 12.92 -6.25 -3.22
CA ILE A 85 13.56 -5.95 -1.94
C ILE A 85 12.55 -5.40 -0.93
N ILE A 86 11.72 -4.43 -1.35
CA ILE A 86 10.76 -3.77 -0.46
C ILE A 86 9.61 -4.71 -0.11
N ARG A 87 9.09 -5.46 -1.08
CA ARG A 87 8.02 -6.43 -0.84
C ARG A 87 8.45 -7.49 0.18
N ASN A 88 9.63 -8.07 0.00
CA ASN A 88 10.16 -9.05 0.95
C ASN A 88 10.38 -8.41 2.33
N HIS A 89 10.92 -7.18 2.36
CA HIS A 89 11.07 -6.44 3.61
C HIS A 89 9.75 -6.21 4.37
N ILE A 90 8.65 -5.97 3.65
CA ILE A 90 7.30 -5.82 4.23
C ILE A 90 6.81 -7.15 4.83
N LEU A 91 7.03 -8.27 4.13
CA LEU A 91 6.59 -9.59 4.58
C LEU A 91 7.42 -10.12 5.76
N ASP A 92 8.73 -9.83 5.78
CA ASP A 92 9.68 -10.31 6.81
C ASP A 92 9.50 -9.63 8.18
N ARG A 93 8.63 -8.62 8.31
CA ARG A 93 8.53 -7.78 9.52
C ARG A 93 7.14 -7.75 10.11
N LYS A 94 7.03 -7.23 11.34
CA LYS A 94 5.72 -6.99 11.97
C LYS A 94 5.09 -5.74 11.37
N LEU A 95 3.78 -5.76 11.15
CA LEU A 95 3.07 -4.61 10.59
C LEU A 95 3.17 -3.35 11.46
N SER A 96 3.30 -3.54 12.78
CA SER A 96 3.55 -2.48 13.76
C SER A 96 4.83 -1.68 13.51
N ASP A 97 5.77 -2.27 12.77
CA ASP A 97 7.05 -1.64 12.47
C ASP A 97 6.92 -0.57 11.38
N PHE A 98 5.89 -0.67 10.53
CA PHE A 98 5.72 0.25 9.41
C PHE A 98 4.87 1.47 9.78
N GLY A 99 5.10 2.58 9.09
CA GLY A 99 4.30 3.80 9.21
C GLY A 99 3.01 3.76 8.38
N ALA A 100 2.23 4.84 8.45
CA ALA A 100 0.94 4.98 7.77
C ALA A 100 0.99 4.66 6.27
N SER A 101 1.97 5.21 5.54
CA SER A 101 2.04 5.10 4.08
C SER A 101 2.07 3.66 3.56
N CYS A 102 2.68 2.73 4.31
CA CYS A 102 2.69 1.32 3.97
C CYS A 102 1.29 0.70 4.13
N ILE A 103 0.57 1.07 5.20
CA ILE A 103 -0.79 0.59 5.48
C ILE A 103 -1.82 1.20 4.53
N ASP A 104 -1.57 2.41 4.05
CA ASP A 104 -2.45 3.09 3.10
C ASP A 104 -2.64 2.25 1.81
N ILE A 105 -1.63 1.46 1.41
CA ILE A 105 -1.76 0.50 0.29
C ILE A 105 -2.87 -0.51 0.58
N TYR A 106 -2.82 -1.12 1.77
CA TYR A 106 -3.82 -2.10 2.17
C TYR A 106 -5.19 -1.46 2.31
N LEU A 107 -5.30 -0.26 2.91
CA LEU A 107 -6.56 0.45 3.07
C LEU A 107 -7.22 0.72 1.70
N VAL A 108 -6.45 1.10 0.68
CA VAL A 108 -6.96 1.28 -0.69
C VAL A 108 -7.52 -0.03 -1.27
N GLY A 109 -6.77 -1.13 -1.15
CA GLY A 109 -7.23 -2.44 -1.61
C GLY A 109 -8.48 -2.91 -0.85
N TYR A 110 -8.44 -2.83 0.49
CA TYR A 110 -9.55 -3.17 1.38
C TYR A 110 -10.85 -2.48 0.97
N VAL A 111 -10.81 -1.15 0.78
CA VAL A 111 -12.01 -0.40 0.40
C VAL A 111 -12.49 -0.78 -0.99
N SER A 112 -11.55 -0.93 -1.94
CA SER A 112 -11.88 -1.28 -3.32
C SER A 112 -12.59 -2.63 -3.44
N GLU A 113 -12.12 -3.63 -2.71
CA GLU A 113 -12.69 -4.99 -2.73
C GLU A 113 -13.98 -5.10 -1.92
N THR A 114 -14.13 -4.31 -0.84
CA THR A 114 -15.22 -4.47 0.13
C THR A 114 -16.39 -3.51 -0.11
N TYR A 115 -16.12 -2.26 -0.51
CA TYR A 115 -17.12 -1.18 -0.63
C TYR A 115 -17.25 -0.61 -2.05
N GLY A 116 -16.32 -0.96 -2.94
CA GLY A 116 -16.36 -0.62 -4.35
C GLY A 116 -15.15 0.17 -4.82
N VAL A 117 -14.93 0.12 -6.13
CA VAL A 117 -13.70 0.58 -6.79
C VAL A 117 -13.63 2.10 -6.91
N GLY A 118 -12.42 2.63 -6.78
CA GLY A 118 -12.08 3.99 -7.18
C GLY A 118 -12.13 5.04 -6.07
N LYS A 119 -11.64 6.23 -6.41
CA LYS A 119 -11.38 7.33 -5.47
C LYS A 119 -12.64 7.79 -4.73
N SER A 120 -13.79 7.85 -5.39
CA SER A 120 -15.03 8.33 -4.75
C SER A 120 -15.40 7.43 -3.57
N LYS A 121 -15.48 6.12 -3.82
CA LYS A 121 -15.80 5.11 -2.80
C LYS A 121 -14.80 5.12 -1.65
N PHE A 122 -13.53 5.33 -1.96
CA PHE A 122 -12.51 5.49 -0.94
C PHE A 122 -12.75 6.71 -0.04
N LEU A 123 -13.05 7.86 -0.62
CA LEU A 123 -13.27 9.09 0.14
C LEU A 123 -14.55 9.00 0.99
N ASP A 124 -15.61 8.39 0.46
CA ASP A 124 -16.85 8.13 1.20
C ASP A 124 -16.55 7.26 2.42
N TYR A 125 -15.83 6.15 2.22
CA TYR A 125 -15.43 5.24 3.31
C TYR A 125 -14.61 5.94 4.41
N VAL A 126 -13.61 6.75 4.03
CA VAL A 126 -12.77 7.50 4.99
C VAL A 126 -13.60 8.45 5.86
N LYS A 127 -14.59 9.11 5.25
CA LYS A 127 -15.50 10.03 5.96
C LYS A 127 -16.45 9.28 6.89
N GLU A 128 -17.12 8.26 6.37
CA GLU A 128 -18.11 7.46 7.11
C GLU A 128 -17.49 6.76 8.33
N ASN A 129 -16.25 6.28 8.19
CA ASN A 129 -15.53 5.57 9.26
C ASN A 129 -14.67 6.49 10.14
N LYS A 130 -14.77 7.81 9.97
CA LYS A 130 -14.03 8.81 10.78
C LYS A 130 -12.51 8.56 10.83
N ILE A 131 -11.95 8.04 9.73
CA ILE A 131 -10.50 7.81 9.60
C ILE A 131 -9.77 9.15 9.54
N SER A 132 -10.40 10.16 8.93
CA SER A 132 -9.98 11.54 9.00
C SER A 132 -11.13 12.50 8.76
N ASP A 133 -11.24 13.51 9.61
CA ASP A 133 -12.24 14.57 9.50
C ASP A 133 -11.88 15.66 8.45
N LYS A 134 -10.67 15.58 7.87
CA LYS A 134 -10.18 16.53 6.86
C LYS A 134 -10.23 15.91 5.46
N ASP A 135 -10.97 16.53 4.55
CA ASP A 135 -11.12 16.12 3.14
C ASP A 135 -9.79 15.94 2.39
N ASN A 136 -8.80 16.76 2.72
CA ASN A 136 -7.48 16.69 2.09
C ASN A 136 -6.68 15.45 2.53
N SER A 137 -6.96 14.90 3.71
CA SER A 137 -6.27 13.69 4.16
C SER A 137 -6.71 12.47 3.36
N GLY A 138 -8.02 12.28 3.15
CA GLY A 138 -8.55 11.18 2.36
C GLY A 138 -7.95 11.14 0.95
N LYS A 139 -7.81 12.31 0.32
CA LYS A 139 -7.18 12.45 -1.00
C LYS A 139 -5.69 12.08 -0.96
N ALA A 140 -4.96 12.50 0.06
CA ALA A 140 -3.53 12.18 0.22
C ALA A 140 -3.31 10.69 0.45
N ILE A 141 -4.11 10.06 1.32
CA ILE A 141 -4.08 8.62 1.61
C ILE A 141 -4.33 7.83 0.32
N TRP A 142 -5.41 8.14 -0.40
CA TRP A 142 -5.70 7.50 -1.68
C TRP A 142 -4.54 7.66 -2.66
N GLN A 143 -4.01 8.88 -2.80
CA GLN A 143 -2.96 9.16 -3.77
C GLN A 143 -1.67 8.39 -3.46
N VAL A 144 -1.23 8.37 -2.21
CA VAL A 144 0.00 7.68 -1.81
C VAL A 144 -0.20 6.17 -1.77
N GLY A 145 -1.24 5.68 -1.09
CA GLY A 145 -1.54 4.25 -1.01
C GLY A 145 -1.70 3.61 -2.39
N LYS A 146 -2.44 4.26 -3.30
CA LYS A 146 -2.56 3.78 -4.69
C LYS A 146 -1.22 3.83 -5.43
N ALA A 147 -0.51 4.95 -5.37
CA ALA A 147 0.75 5.10 -6.10
C ALA A 147 1.81 4.08 -5.65
N ASP A 148 1.93 3.87 -4.34
CA ASP A 148 2.86 2.92 -3.76
C ASP A 148 2.45 1.47 -4.05
N GLY A 149 1.15 1.15 -3.91
CA GLY A 149 0.61 -0.16 -4.25
C GLY A 149 0.79 -0.54 -5.71
N VAL A 150 0.53 0.40 -6.62
CA VAL A 150 0.78 0.22 -8.07
C VAL A 150 2.28 0.08 -8.34
N TYR A 151 3.11 0.91 -7.72
CA TYR A 151 4.56 0.82 -7.88
C TYR A 151 5.09 -0.55 -7.46
N LEU A 152 4.65 -1.07 -6.31
CA LEU A 152 5.03 -2.39 -5.79
C LEU A 152 4.31 -3.55 -6.50
N GLY A 153 3.39 -3.27 -7.43
CA GLY A 153 2.62 -4.29 -8.16
C GLY A 153 1.60 -5.02 -7.28
N ILE A 154 1.22 -4.45 -6.15
CA ILE A 154 0.23 -4.98 -5.21
C ILE A 154 -1.19 -4.61 -5.66
N LEU A 155 -1.36 -3.41 -6.22
CA LEU A 155 -2.65 -2.89 -6.67
C LEU A 155 -2.69 -2.68 -8.19
N ASN A 156 -3.88 -2.72 -8.76
CA ASN A 156 -4.18 -2.21 -10.09
C ASN A 156 -4.34 -0.68 -10.07
N GLU A 157 -4.39 -0.06 -11.25
CA GLU A 157 -4.51 1.40 -11.38
C GLU A 157 -5.82 1.97 -10.82
N ASP A 158 -6.86 1.15 -10.73
CA ASP A 158 -8.18 1.49 -10.18
C ASP A 158 -8.27 1.31 -8.64
N GLY A 159 -7.23 0.77 -8.01
CA GLY A 159 -7.15 0.51 -6.58
C GLY A 159 -7.52 -0.92 -6.15
N THR A 160 -8.01 -1.76 -7.06
CA THR A 160 -8.26 -3.19 -6.76
C THR A 160 -6.98 -3.96 -6.51
N ILE A 161 -7.07 -5.08 -5.80
CA ILE A 161 -5.92 -5.92 -5.49
C ILE A 161 -5.47 -6.67 -6.75
N LYS A 162 -4.20 -6.48 -7.11
CA LYS A 162 -3.53 -7.19 -8.19
C LYS A 162 -2.87 -8.49 -7.71
N ASP A 163 -2.27 -8.45 -6.53
CA ASP A 163 -1.46 -9.53 -5.98
C ASP A 163 -2.06 -10.04 -4.67
N TRP A 164 -3.01 -10.97 -4.81
CA TRP A 164 -3.71 -11.56 -3.67
C TRP A 164 -2.82 -12.43 -2.80
N ASP A 165 -1.81 -13.07 -3.37
CA ASP A 165 -0.91 -13.94 -2.60
C ASP A 165 -0.04 -13.10 -1.67
N PHE A 166 0.49 -11.96 -2.16
CA PHE A 166 1.15 -10.98 -1.31
C PHE A 166 0.23 -10.49 -0.18
N ILE A 167 -1.03 -10.14 -0.48
CA ILE A 167 -1.96 -9.66 0.55
C ILE A 167 -2.21 -10.73 1.60
N LYS A 168 -2.49 -11.97 1.21
CA LYS A 168 -2.72 -13.09 2.14
C LYS A 168 -1.52 -13.32 3.06
N GLU A 169 -0.32 -13.33 2.50
CA GLU A 169 0.91 -13.48 3.28
C GLU A 169 1.12 -12.29 4.22
N TRP A 170 0.90 -11.08 3.72
CA TRP A 170 1.07 -9.84 4.48
C TRP A 170 0.13 -9.77 5.69
N VAL A 171 -1.14 -10.18 5.51
CA VAL A 171 -2.15 -10.19 6.58
C VAL A 171 -2.23 -11.50 7.36
N GLN A 172 -1.45 -12.52 6.95
CA GLN A 172 -1.44 -13.86 7.53
C GLN A 172 -2.82 -14.54 7.53
N ILE A 173 -3.58 -14.38 6.45
CA ILE A 173 -4.81 -15.14 6.21
C ILE A 173 -4.47 -16.36 5.36
N ASN A 174 -4.61 -17.54 5.98
CA ASN A 174 -4.52 -18.84 5.33
C ASN A 174 -5.88 -19.25 4.74
#